data_AF-A0A5D0UPC6-F1
#
_entry.id   AF-A0A5D0UPC6-F1
#
_cell.length_a   1.000
_cell.length_b   1.000
_cell.length_c   1.000
_cell.angle_alpha   90.00
_cell.angle_beta   90.00
_cell.angle_gamma   90.00
#
_symmetry.space_group_name_H-M   'P 1'
#
loop_
_entity.id
_entity.type
_entity.pdbx_description
1 polymer ?
#
loop_
_entity_poly.entity_id
_entity_poly.type
_entity_poly.pdbx_seq_one_letter_code
_entity_poly.pdbx_strand_id
1 'polypeptide(L)'
;MTRTRREWGRVALAGTLALLAVLPGAAPTVAAAAGDGSPYAGALRANCAAYPGGATICSAQVPSFDGTPLDVDVTRPMSGTGDIHPLIVLLHGFGNDKHEWESTSEVADGADKYHWNSHWFAEHGYYVLTYTARGFRDNGPKASHQPSTPAGAAPTCLPPGGSACPPAGTIRVKNKDVEIRDTQWLAALVALAYPDINRNQVAVSGGSYGGGESWLQAAAQAGSEYWSDWPGLPRLRLQVAVPKYPWTDLAYALMPNGHPGGPSQAPAGEPYRGSDLYSSAQGAPDTPGVGNPIGVTKTSYIGGLYSLGTANGVFDEGSLSPQSNGPEPFTAWLARVDAGEPYSAPGRVDDPIMGQLRAAFSGWHSAYYQPGWRIGR
;
A
#
# COMPACT_ATOMS: atom_id res chain seq x y z
N MET A 1 75.96 47.45 25.47
CA MET A 1 76.32 46.01 25.40
C MET A 1 75.04 45.18 25.42
N THR A 2 74.87 44.31 24.41
CA THR A 2 74.07 43.07 24.35
C THR A 2 72.55 43.11 24.71
N ARG A 3 71.63 42.99 23.71
CA ARG A 3 70.96 41.76 23.18
C ARG A 3 70.10 41.08 24.27
N THR A 4 68.78 40.87 24.15
CA THR A 4 68.09 39.95 23.21
C THR A 4 66.55 40.06 23.27
N ARG A 5 65.87 39.79 22.14
CA ARG A 5 64.47 39.32 22.03
C ARG A 5 64.36 37.84 22.42
N ARG A 6 63.20 37.40 22.93
CA ARG A 6 62.52 36.08 22.70
C ARG A 6 61.16 36.11 23.41
N GLU A 7 60.06 36.17 22.67
CA GLU A 7 59.22 35.04 22.21
C GLU A 7 58.42 34.38 23.34
N TRP A 8 57.10 34.59 23.28
CA TRP A 8 56.10 33.94 24.12
C TRP A 8 55.90 32.52 23.60
N GLY A 9 56.38 31.55 24.38
CA GLY A 9 56.25 30.13 24.10
C GLY A 9 54.80 29.66 24.26
N ARG A 10 54.29 28.98 23.23
CA ARG A 10 53.07 28.17 23.27
C ARG A 10 53.25 27.04 24.28
N VAL A 11 52.38 26.94 25.28
CA VAL A 11 52.24 25.75 26.13
C VAL A 11 51.17 24.87 25.50
N ALA A 12 51.59 23.72 24.97
CA ALA A 12 50.72 22.67 24.48
C ALA A 12 50.15 21.89 25.68
N LEU A 13 48.82 21.83 25.78
CA LEU A 13 48.11 20.93 26.69
C LEU A 13 48.29 19.49 26.20
N ALA A 14 48.90 18.64 27.02
CA ALA A 14 48.86 17.20 26.84
C ALA A 14 47.49 16.67 27.26
N GLY A 15 46.57 16.55 26.31
CA GLY A 15 45.32 15.81 26.45
C GLY A 15 45.50 14.38 25.92
N THR A 16 45.44 13.41 26.80
CA THR A 16 45.54 11.98 26.49
C THR A 16 44.33 11.54 25.66
N LEU A 17 44.50 11.40 24.34
CA LEU A 17 43.54 10.73 23.47
C LEU A 17 43.63 9.22 23.70
N ALA A 18 42.66 8.66 24.42
CA ALA A 18 42.41 7.23 24.41
C ALA A 18 41.78 6.86 23.06
N LEU A 19 42.58 6.35 22.12
CA LEU A 19 42.07 5.69 20.92
C LEU A 19 41.39 4.37 21.36
N LEU A 20 40.06 4.38 21.45
CA LEU A 20 39.26 3.18 21.38
C LEU A 20 39.32 2.66 19.95
N ALA A 21 40.07 1.57 19.75
CA ALA A 21 40.06 0.81 18.52
C ALA A 21 38.66 0.23 18.30
N VAL A 22 37.87 0.86 17.42
CA VAL A 22 36.63 0.28 16.90
C VAL A 22 37.03 -0.85 15.96
N LEU A 23 36.99 -2.08 16.48
CA LEU A 23 37.03 -3.28 15.65
C LEU A 23 35.78 -3.25 14.74
N PRO A 24 35.91 -3.43 13.41
CA PRO A 24 34.76 -3.62 12.55
C PRO A 24 34.14 -4.96 12.91
N GLY A 25 33.10 -4.95 13.74
CA GLY A 25 32.23 -6.09 13.93
C GLY A 25 31.54 -6.37 12.60
N ALA A 26 31.95 -7.44 11.93
CA ALA A 26 31.21 -7.99 10.81
C ALA A 26 29.79 -8.32 11.30
N ALA A 27 28.82 -7.48 10.95
CA ALA A 27 27.42 -7.84 11.09
C ALA A 27 27.21 -9.14 10.31
N PRO A 28 26.51 -10.15 10.86
CA PRO A 28 26.11 -11.29 10.08
C PRO A 28 25.21 -10.76 8.97
N THR A 29 25.72 -10.73 7.75
CA THR A 29 24.89 -10.63 6.56
C THR A 29 24.03 -11.89 6.56
N VAL A 30 22.78 -11.75 6.98
CA VAL A 30 21.77 -12.75 6.64
C VAL A 30 21.64 -12.65 5.13
N ALA A 31 22.41 -13.46 4.41
CA ALA A 31 22.15 -13.75 3.03
C ALA A 31 20.74 -14.33 3.01
N ALA A 32 19.78 -13.55 2.51
CA ALA A 32 18.52 -14.11 2.08
C ALA A 32 18.87 -15.26 1.15
N ALA A 33 18.44 -16.47 1.52
CA ALA A 33 18.56 -17.61 0.63
C ALA A 33 17.78 -17.24 -0.63
N ALA A 34 18.52 -16.87 -1.69
CA ALA A 34 17.98 -16.78 -3.02
C ALA A 34 17.58 -18.21 -3.40
N GLY A 35 16.31 -18.55 -3.15
CA GLY A 35 15.66 -19.65 -3.84
C GLY A 35 15.91 -19.44 -5.33
N ASP A 36 16.32 -20.52 -5.99
CA ASP A 36 16.26 -20.73 -7.42
C ASP A 36 15.21 -19.81 -8.09
N GLY A 37 15.71 -18.74 -8.72
CA GLY A 37 14.98 -17.52 -9.07
C GLY A 37 13.89 -17.63 -10.15
N SER A 38 13.14 -18.73 -10.18
CA SER A 38 11.90 -18.85 -10.92
C SER A 38 10.75 -18.36 -10.03
N PRO A 39 9.95 -17.38 -10.48
CA PRO A 39 8.78 -16.94 -9.72
C PRO A 39 7.83 -18.12 -9.45
N TYR A 40 7.26 -18.19 -8.24
CA TYR A 40 6.37 -19.27 -7.74
C TYR A 40 4.99 -19.33 -8.43
N ALA A 41 4.89 -18.92 -9.70
CA ALA A 41 3.67 -18.80 -10.48
C ALA A 41 2.88 -20.12 -10.62
N GLY A 42 3.56 -21.27 -10.57
CA GLY A 42 2.92 -22.59 -10.66
C GLY A 42 1.88 -22.84 -9.56
N ALA A 43 2.08 -22.27 -8.36
CA ALA A 43 1.16 -22.42 -7.23
C ALA A 43 -0.23 -21.84 -7.53
N LEU A 44 -0.31 -20.75 -8.31
CA LEU A 44 -1.56 -20.06 -8.68
C LEU A 44 -2.52 -20.89 -9.56
N ARG A 45 -2.09 -22.10 -9.98
CA ARG A 45 -2.88 -23.04 -10.79
C ARG A 45 -3.04 -24.41 -10.14
N ALA A 46 -2.39 -24.64 -9.00
CA ALA A 46 -2.24 -25.99 -8.45
C ALA A 46 -3.46 -26.44 -7.64
N ASN A 47 -4.13 -25.51 -6.96
CA ASN A 47 -5.25 -25.78 -6.07
C ASN A 47 -6.48 -25.00 -6.53
N CYS A 48 -7.27 -25.59 -7.41
CA CYS A 48 -8.45 -24.97 -8.00
C CYS A 48 -9.72 -25.75 -7.65
N ALA A 49 -10.79 -25.01 -7.38
CA ALA A 49 -12.11 -25.56 -7.13
C ALA A 49 -13.16 -24.94 -8.07
N ALA A 50 -14.14 -25.75 -8.44
CA ALA A 50 -15.32 -25.27 -9.15
C ALA A 50 -16.22 -24.50 -8.20
N TYR A 51 -16.65 -23.31 -8.61
CA TYR A 51 -17.64 -22.51 -7.89
C TYR A 51 -19.03 -22.75 -8.48
N PRO A 52 -20.09 -22.73 -7.65
CA PRO A 52 -21.45 -22.62 -8.17
C PRO A 52 -21.56 -21.41 -9.12
N GLY A 53 -22.36 -21.56 -10.18
CA GLY A 53 -22.44 -20.55 -11.25
C GLY A 53 -21.41 -20.73 -12.37
N GLY A 54 -20.56 -21.76 -12.33
CA GLY A 54 -19.70 -22.16 -13.44
C GLY A 54 -18.28 -21.57 -13.43
N ALA A 55 -17.96 -20.71 -12.47
CA ALA A 55 -16.62 -20.17 -12.29
C ALA A 55 -15.65 -21.23 -11.74
N THR A 56 -14.35 -21.00 -11.89
CA THR A 56 -13.29 -21.78 -11.26
C THR A 56 -12.32 -20.84 -10.57
N ILE A 57 -12.07 -21.06 -9.28
CA ILE A 57 -11.13 -20.26 -8.49
C ILE A 57 -9.96 -21.12 -8.06
N CYS A 58 -8.75 -20.61 -8.28
CA CYS A 58 -7.50 -21.21 -7.83
C CYS A 58 -6.93 -20.42 -6.65
N SER A 59 -6.60 -21.09 -5.57
CA SER A 59 -6.14 -20.47 -4.32
C SER A 59 -4.71 -20.88 -3.97
N ALA A 60 -3.89 -19.90 -3.60
CA ALA A 60 -2.50 -20.13 -3.22
C ALA A 60 -2.00 -19.07 -2.25
N GLN A 61 -1.00 -19.44 -1.44
CA GLN A 61 -0.14 -18.48 -0.77
C GLN A 61 1.18 -18.38 -1.54
N VAL A 62 1.53 -17.18 -2.01
CA VAL A 62 2.72 -16.92 -2.83
C VAL A 62 3.54 -15.78 -2.24
N PRO A 63 4.88 -15.80 -2.36
CA PRO A 63 5.70 -14.69 -1.91
C PRO A 63 5.48 -13.46 -2.81
N SER A 64 5.38 -12.29 -2.17
CA SER A 64 5.54 -11.00 -2.82
C SER A 64 7.00 -10.75 -3.21
N PHE A 65 7.27 -9.60 -3.81
CA PHE A 65 8.60 -9.19 -4.26
C PHE A 65 9.67 -9.15 -3.16
N ASP A 66 9.27 -8.98 -1.90
CA ASP A 66 10.14 -8.96 -0.72
C ASP A 66 10.10 -10.29 0.06
N GLY A 67 9.46 -11.32 -0.49
CA GLY A 67 9.29 -12.62 0.14
C GLY A 67 8.11 -12.71 1.10
N THR A 68 7.39 -11.62 1.35
CA THR A 68 6.20 -11.65 2.23
C THR A 68 5.13 -12.56 1.65
N PRO A 69 4.60 -13.53 2.40
CA PRO A 69 3.53 -14.39 1.91
C PRO A 69 2.24 -13.60 1.74
N LEU A 70 1.65 -13.68 0.55
CA LEU A 70 0.33 -13.14 0.22
C LEU A 70 -0.62 -14.29 -0.10
N ASP A 71 -1.78 -14.26 0.53
CA ASP A 71 -2.90 -15.17 0.30
C ASP A 71 -3.77 -14.67 -0.86
N VAL A 72 -3.87 -15.48 -1.92
CA VAL A 72 -4.30 -15.06 -3.26
C VAL A 72 -5.31 -16.04 -3.82
N ASP A 73 -6.35 -15.50 -4.45
CA ASP A 73 -7.29 -16.23 -5.28
C ASP A 73 -7.26 -15.68 -6.72
N VAL A 74 -7.31 -16.59 -7.68
CA VAL A 74 -7.42 -16.29 -9.11
C VAL A 74 -8.68 -16.95 -9.65
N THR A 75 -9.69 -16.15 -9.98
CA THR A 75 -10.85 -16.62 -10.73
C THR A 75 -10.49 -16.66 -12.21
N ARG A 76 -10.72 -17.81 -12.85
CA ARG A 76 -10.44 -18.01 -14.27
C ARG A 76 -11.61 -17.52 -15.13
N PRO A 77 -11.34 -17.03 -16.35
CA PRO A 77 -12.40 -16.75 -17.31
C PRO A 77 -13.21 -18.03 -17.58
N MET A 78 -14.53 -17.88 -17.73
CA MET A 78 -15.39 -18.99 -18.08
C MET A 78 -15.15 -19.43 -19.51
N SER A 79 -15.40 -20.71 -19.79
CA SER A 79 -15.26 -21.28 -21.13
C SER A 79 -16.10 -20.54 -22.17
N GLY A 80 -15.58 -20.39 -23.40
CA GLY A 80 -16.29 -19.74 -24.51
C GLY A 80 -16.11 -18.22 -24.59
N THR A 81 -15.24 -17.62 -23.77
CA THR A 81 -15.02 -16.17 -23.71
C THR A 81 -13.81 -15.68 -24.53
N GLY A 82 -13.16 -16.56 -25.29
CA GLY A 82 -12.01 -16.27 -26.15
C GLY A 82 -10.73 -17.00 -25.73
N ASP A 83 -9.63 -16.70 -26.42
CA ASP A 83 -8.29 -17.28 -26.18
C ASP A 83 -7.30 -16.29 -25.54
N ILE A 84 -7.70 -15.02 -25.43
CA ILE A 84 -6.90 -13.92 -24.87
C ILE A 84 -7.78 -13.12 -23.94
N HIS A 85 -7.32 -12.94 -22.70
CA HIS A 85 -8.17 -12.48 -21.61
C HIS A 85 -7.60 -11.24 -20.93
N PRO A 86 -8.43 -10.21 -20.63
CA PRO A 86 -8.03 -9.13 -19.73
C PRO A 86 -7.84 -9.64 -18.29
N LEU A 87 -7.09 -8.88 -17.50
CA LEU A 87 -6.92 -9.09 -16.06
C LEU A 87 -7.59 -7.95 -15.29
N ILE A 88 -8.39 -8.27 -14.27
CA ILE A 88 -8.84 -7.29 -13.28
C ILE A 88 -8.37 -7.69 -11.88
N VAL A 89 -7.85 -6.74 -11.12
CA VAL A 89 -7.59 -6.89 -9.68
C VAL A 89 -8.75 -6.28 -8.90
N LEU A 90 -9.39 -7.05 -8.04
CA LEU A 90 -10.45 -6.59 -7.14
C LEU A 90 -9.94 -6.54 -5.70
N LEU A 91 -9.75 -5.32 -5.19
CA LEU A 91 -9.06 -5.01 -3.95
C LEU A 91 -10.06 -4.87 -2.79
N HIS A 92 -9.81 -5.54 -1.68
CA HIS A 92 -10.70 -5.55 -0.52
C HIS A 92 -10.65 -4.24 0.31
N GLY A 93 -11.72 -3.96 1.04
CA GLY A 93 -11.85 -2.88 2.02
C GLY A 93 -11.05 -3.14 3.31
N PHE A 94 -10.86 -2.10 4.11
CA PHE A 94 -10.00 -2.18 5.30
C PHE A 94 -10.51 -3.24 6.28
N GLY A 95 -9.64 -4.17 6.70
CA GLY A 95 -10.01 -5.23 7.64
C GLY A 95 -10.74 -6.43 7.03
N ASN A 96 -10.94 -6.46 5.71
CA ASN A 96 -11.48 -7.62 5.00
C ASN A 96 -10.35 -8.47 4.39
N ASP A 97 -10.72 -9.41 3.53
CA ASP A 97 -9.83 -10.40 2.91
C ASP A 97 -10.17 -10.60 1.42
N LYS A 98 -9.44 -11.50 0.76
CA LYS A 98 -9.62 -11.86 -0.65
C LYS A 98 -11.04 -12.29 -1.05
N HIS A 99 -11.85 -12.75 -0.10
CA HIS A 99 -13.20 -13.25 -0.39
C HIS A 99 -14.22 -12.13 -0.59
N GLU A 100 -13.86 -10.84 -0.38
CA GLU A 100 -14.80 -9.71 -0.46
C GLU A 100 -15.56 -9.66 -1.79
N TRP A 101 -14.88 -9.92 -2.90
CA TRP A 101 -15.43 -9.82 -4.24
C TRP A 101 -15.79 -11.16 -4.87
N GLU A 102 -15.62 -12.26 -4.13
CA GLU A 102 -16.01 -13.57 -4.61
C GLU A 102 -17.52 -13.73 -4.67
N SER A 103 -18.03 -14.35 -5.73
CA SER A 103 -19.44 -14.68 -5.83
C SER A 103 -19.69 -15.93 -6.65
N THR A 104 -20.91 -16.46 -6.53
CA THR A 104 -21.45 -17.57 -7.31
C THR A 104 -22.45 -17.12 -8.37
N SER A 105 -22.71 -15.81 -8.48
CA SER A 105 -23.62 -15.23 -9.46
C SER A 105 -23.30 -13.76 -9.73
N GLU A 106 -23.85 -13.22 -10.82
CA GLU A 106 -23.72 -11.80 -11.15
C GLU A 106 -24.37 -10.86 -10.12
N VAL A 107 -25.35 -11.36 -9.35
CA VAL A 107 -26.11 -10.55 -8.38
C VAL A 107 -25.34 -10.34 -7.08
N ALA A 108 -24.54 -11.32 -6.68
CA ALA A 108 -23.79 -11.32 -5.42
C ALA A 108 -24.62 -10.90 -4.19
N ASP A 109 -24.02 -10.20 -3.23
CA ASP A 109 -24.64 -9.79 -1.96
C ASP A 109 -25.31 -8.41 -2.03
N GLY A 110 -25.89 -8.06 -3.18
CA GLY A 110 -26.67 -6.84 -3.36
C GLY A 110 -25.98 -5.75 -4.17
N ALA A 111 -26.57 -4.54 -4.14
CA ALA A 111 -26.32 -3.48 -5.13
C ALA A 111 -24.86 -3.06 -5.28
N ASP A 112 -24.06 -3.18 -4.22
CA ASP A 112 -22.63 -2.84 -4.29
C ASP A 112 -21.84 -3.80 -5.18
N LYS A 113 -22.20 -5.08 -5.19
CA LYS A 113 -21.47 -6.14 -5.92
C LYS A 113 -22.21 -6.63 -7.17
N TYR A 114 -23.39 -6.09 -7.44
CA TYR A 114 -24.17 -6.38 -8.65
C TYR A 114 -23.35 -6.03 -9.89
N HIS A 115 -23.07 -7.03 -10.73
CA HIS A 115 -22.19 -6.92 -11.91
C HIS A 115 -20.77 -6.41 -11.59
N TRP A 116 -20.33 -6.55 -10.34
CA TRP A 116 -19.04 -6.07 -9.88
C TRP A 116 -18.42 -7.04 -8.88
N ASN A 117 -18.27 -8.29 -9.32
CA ASN A 117 -17.77 -9.41 -8.52
C ASN A 117 -17.03 -10.42 -9.44
N SER A 118 -16.35 -11.38 -8.83
CA SER A 118 -15.50 -12.32 -9.57
C SER A 118 -16.26 -13.17 -10.59
N HIS A 119 -17.50 -13.56 -10.29
CA HIS A 119 -18.34 -14.35 -11.19
C HIS A 119 -18.69 -13.56 -12.46
N TRP A 120 -19.18 -12.33 -12.31
CA TRP A 120 -19.55 -11.49 -13.46
C TRP A 120 -18.34 -11.25 -14.38
N PHE A 121 -17.19 -10.89 -13.81
CA PHE A 121 -15.98 -10.66 -14.62
C PHE A 121 -15.47 -11.94 -15.30
N ALA A 122 -15.53 -13.09 -14.62
CA ALA A 122 -15.17 -14.37 -15.21
C ALA A 122 -16.09 -14.77 -16.37
N GLU A 123 -17.40 -14.55 -16.23
CA GLU A 123 -18.39 -14.76 -17.31
C GLU A 123 -18.12 -13.86 -18.52
N HIS A 124 -17.54 -12.68 -18.30
CA HIS A 124 -17.13 -11.74 -19.34
C HIS A 124 -15.68 -11.92 -19.81
N GLY A 125 -15.05 -13.05 -19.47
CA GLY A 125 -13.75 -13.45 -20.00
C GLY A 125 -12.54 -12.82 -19.31
N TYR A 126 -12.70 -12.27 -18.11
CA TYR A 126 -11.58 -11.76 -17.32
C TYR A 126 -10.97 -12.86 -16.46
N TYR A 127 -9.65 -12.80 -16.30
CA TYR A 127 -9.05 -13.28 -15.06
C TYR A 127 -9.31 -12.25 -13.96
N VAL A 128 -9.71 -12.74 -12.78
CA VAL A 128 -9.93 -11.89 -11.60
C VAL A 128 -8.92 -12.28 -10.53
N LEU A 129 -8.06 -11.33 -10.17
CA LEU A 129 -7.14 -11.45 -9.05
C LEU A 129 -7.78 -10.81 -7.81
N THR A 130 -7.98 -11.59 -6.76
CA THR A 130 -8.29 -11.14 -5.40
C THR A 130 -7.21 -11.63 -4.46
N TYR A 131 -6.86 -10.86 -3.45
CA TYR A 131 -5.86 -11.29 -2.46
C TYR A 131 -6.09 -10.56 -1.14
N THR A 132 -5.68 -11.20 -0.05
CA THR A 132 -5.68 -10.60 1.29
C THR A 132 -4.44 -9.72 1.36
N ALA A 133 -4.61 -8.40 1.49
CA ALA A 133 -3.49 -7.48 1.55
C ALA A 133 -2.57 -7.80 2.73
N ARG A 134 -1.27 -7.51 2.59
CA ARG A 134 -0.29 -7.83 3.65
C ARG A 134 -0.73 -7.27 5.00
N GLY A 135 -0.40 -8.01 6.06
CA GLY A 135 -0.80 -7.65 7.41
C GLY A 135 -2.22 -7.99 7.78
N PHE A 136 -3.12 -8.28 6.83
CA PHE A 136 -4.47 -8.76 7.13
C PHE A 136 -4.54 -10.28 7.21
N ARG A 137 -5.43 -10.75 8.08
CA ARG A 137 -5.72 -12.17 8.29
C ARG A 137 -6.83 -12.62 7.36
N ASP A 138 -6.82 -13.91 7.07
CA ASP A 138 -7.94 -14.64 6.50
C ASP A 138 -8.29 -15.78 7.46
N ASN A 139 -9.58 -15.95 7.74
CA ASN A 139 -10.12 -17.03 8.58
C ASN A 139 -10.35 -18.33 7.80
N GLY A 140 -10.01 -18.33 6.50
CA GLY A 140 -10.18 -19.44 5.58
C GLY A 140 -11.56 -19.43 4.92
N PRO A 141 -11.93 -20.55 4.25
CA PRO A 141 -13.18 -20.66 3.50
C PRO A 141 -14.41 -20.24 4.31
N LYS A 142 -15.15 -19.26 3.78
CA LYS A 142 -16.48 -18.80 4.25
C LYS A 142 -17.61 -19.72 3.77
N ALA A 143 -17.36 -20.54 2.75
CA ALA A 143 -18.31 -21.53 2.25
C ALA A 143 -17.61 -22.81 1.76
N SER A 144 -18.35 -23.93 1.73
CA SER A 144 -17.79 -25.26 1.43
C SER A 144 -17.22 -25.44 0.02
N HIS A 145 -17.57 -24.55 -0.92
CA HIS A 145 -17.07 -24.57 -2.29
C HIS A 145 -15.81 -23.73 -2.48
N GLN A 146 -15.46 -22.88 -1.51
CA GLN A 146 -14.25 -22.09 -1.57
C GLN A 146 -13.05 -22.99 -1.22
N PRO A 147 -12.01 -23.04 -2.06
CA PRO A 147 -10.83 -23.84 -1.78
C PRO A 147 -10.11 -23.29 -0.56
N SER A 148 -9.67 -24.16 0.34
CA SER A 148 -8.71 -23.75 1.36
C SER A 148 -7.41 -23.31 0.70
N THR A 149 -6.86 -22.18 1.11
CA THR A 149 -5.51 -21.79 0.72
C THR A 149 -4.52 -22.83 1.26
N PRO A 150 -3.71 -23.50 0.42
CA PRO A 150 -2.63 -24.33 0.91
C PRO A 150 -1.68 -23.42 1.70
N ALA A 151 -1.32 -23.83 2.92
CA ALA A 151 -0.40 -23.06 3.75
C ALA A 151 0.90 -22.81 2.96
N GLY A 152 1.24 -21.55 2.75
CA GLY A 152 2.56 -21.18 2.24
C GLY A 152 3.58 -21.27 3.37
N ALA A 153 4.84 -21.37 2.98
CA ALA A 153 5.92 -21.95 3.77
C ALA A 153 6.40 -21.14 5.00
N ALA A 154 5.67 -20.13 5.49
CA ALA A 154 6.19 -19.23 6.51
C ALA A 154 5.72 -19.61 7.94
N PRO A 155 6.62 -20.15 8.81
CA PRO A 155 6.28 -20.57 10.17
C PRO A 155 5.94 -19.40 11.12
N THR A 156 6.10 -18.15 10.68
CA THR A 156 5.85 -16.93 11.47
C THR A 156 4.51 -16.28 11.19
N CYS A 157 3.69 -16.82 10.29
CA CYS A 157 2.39 -16.23 9.99
C CYS A 157 1.41 -16.45 11.13
N LEU A 158 0.66 -15.40 11.48
CA LEU A 158 -0.27 -15.42 12.58
C LEU A 158 -1.53 -16.20 12.17
N PRO A 159 -1.99 -17.18 12.97
CA PRO A 159 -3.27 -17.84 12.71
C PRO A 159 -4.42 -16.82 12.79
N PRO A 160 -5.54 -17.03 12.09
CA PRO A 160 -5.91 -18.27 11.38
C PRO A 160 -5.41 -18.40 9.94
N GLY A 161 -4.61 -17.46 9.43
CA GLY A 161 -4.09 -17.49 8.06
C GLY A 161 -3.99 -16.10 7.43
N GLY A 162 -4.05 -16.05 6.10
CA GLY A 162 -3.98 -14.81 5.31
C GLY A 162 -2.55 -14.34 5.04
N SER A 163 -2.36 -13.02 5.12
CA SER A 163 -1.12 -12.33 4.78
C SER A 163 -0.50 -11.58 5.99
N ALA A 164 -0.99 -11.86 7.19
CA ALA A 164 -0.48 -11.35 8.46
C ALA A 164 0.72 -12.19 8.91
N CYS A 165 1.92 -11.77 8.53
CA CYS A 165 3.14 -12.55 8.70
C CYS A 165 4.35 -11.68 9.07
N PRO A 166 4.47 -11.26 10.36
CA PRO A 166 5.58 -10.44 10.81
C PRO A 166 6.96 -11.11 10.54
N PRO A 167 8.02 -10.30 10.34
CA PRO A 167 8.03 -8.83 10.47
C PRO A 167 7.56 -8.07 9.21
N ALA A 168 7.52 -8.70 8.03
CA ALA A 168 7.25 -8.00 6.78
C ALA A 168 5.75 -7.94 6.41
N GLY A 169 4.99 -8.99 6.73
CA GLY A 169 3.55 -9.07 6.51
C GLY A 169 2.77 -8.29 7.56
N THR A 170 2.92 -6.97 7.53
CA THR A 170 2.27 -5.98 8.42
C THR A 170 1.48 -4.97 7.59
N ILE A 171 0.42 -4.41 8.16
CA ILE A 171 -0.43 -3.39 7.52
C ILE A 171 0.40 -2.11 7.45
N ARG A 172 0.57 -1.59 6.23
CA ARG A 172 1.30 -0.35 5.95
C ARG A 172 0.43 0.71 5.28
N VAL A 173 -0.89 0.59 5.47
CA VAL A 173 -1.91 1.57 5.07
C VAL A 173 -1.72 2.05 3.62
N LYS A 174 -1.57 1.12 2.68
CA LYS A 174 -1.31 1.34 1.25
C LYS A 174 -0.07 2.18 0.94
N ASN A 175 1.02 1.96 1.68
CA ASN A 175 2.32 2.55 1.32
C ASN A 175 2.73 2.15 -0.12
N LYS A 176 3.06 3.14 -0.95
CA LYS A 176 3.40 2.97 -2.37
C LYS A 176 4.66 2.13 -2.63
N ASP A 177 5.59 2.08 -1.67
CA ASP A 177 6.82 1.30 -1.79
C ASP A 177 6.61 -0.16 -1.38
N VAL A 178 5.43 -0.50 -0.85
CA VAL A 178 5.14 -1.82 -0.28
C VAL A 178 3.83 -2.40 -0.83
N GLU A 179 2.67 -2.01 -0.32
CA GLU A 179 1.38 -2.62 -0.67
C GLU A 179 0.98 -2.38 -2.13
N ILE A 180 1.33 -1.23 -2.70
CA ILE A 180 1.07 -0.96 -4.13
C ILE A 180 1.93 -1.85 -5.02
N ARG A 181 3.16 -2.13 -4.59
CA ARG A 181 4.09 -3.03 -5.28
C ARG A 181 3.68 -4.49 -5.16
N ASP A 182 3.01 -4.89 -4.06
CA ASP A 182 2.41 -6.22 -3.92
C ASP A 182 1.43 -6.52 -5.04
N THR A 183 0.49 -5.61 -5.31
CA THR A 183 -0.50 -5.76 -6.39
C THR A 183 0.16 -5.89 -7.75
N GLN A 184 1.16 -5.04 -8.03
CA GLN A 184 1.87 -5.05 -9.31
C GLN A 184 2.66 -6.35 -9.49
N TRP A 185 3.30 -6.82 -8.43
CA TRP A 185 4.00 -8.10 -8.39
C TRP A 185 3.04 -9.26 -8.62
N LEU A 186 1.95 -9.34 -7.85
CA LEU A 186 0.95 -10.40 -7.96
C LEU A 186 0.30 -10.44 -9.34
N ALA A 187 -0.08 -9.29 -9.89
CA ALA A 187 -0.63 -9.22 -11.24
C ALA A 187 0.36 -9.77 -12.28
N ALA A 188 1.63 -9.41 -12.18
CA ALA A 188 2.67 -9.91 -13.07
C ALA A 188 2.93 -11.42 -12.88
N LEU A 189 2.84 -11.91 -11.64
CA LEU A 189 2.94 -13.33 -11.31
C LEU A 189 1.76 -14.13 -11.88
N VAL A 190 0.54 -13.59 -11.82
CA VAL A 190 -0.66 -14.16 -12.46
C VAL A 190 -0.49 -14.18 -13.98
N ALA A 191 -0.02 -13.09 -14.59
CA ALA A 191 0.27 -13.04 -16.02
C ALA A 191 1.39 -14.00 -16.47
N LEU A 192 2.29 -14.37 -15.56
CA LEU A 192 3.27 -15.43 -15.80
C LEU A 192 2.63 -16.82 -15.72
N ALA A 193 1.74 -17.04 -14.74
CA ALA A 193 1.02 -18.31 -14.56
C ALA A 193 0.03 -18.59 -15.71
N TYR A 194 -0.58 -17.55 -16.28
CA TYR A 194 -1.61 -17.61 -17.31
C TYR A 194 -1.17 -16.81 -18.55
N PRO A 195 -0.43 -17.44 -19.50
CA PRO A 195 0.16 -16.76 -20.65
C PRO A 195 -0.84 -16.17 -21.65
N ASP A 196 -2.11 -16.59 -21.57
CA ASP A 196 -3.28 -16.09 -22.29
C ASP A 196 -3.79 -14.74 -21.78
N ILE A 197 -3.22 -14.19 -20.69
CA ILE A 197 -3.52 -12.83 -20.24
C ILE A 197 -2.94 -11.79 -21.20
N ASN A 198 -3.81 -10.88 -21.66
CA ASN A 198 -3.40 -9.69 -22.37
C ASN A 198 -2.76 -8.68 -21.41
N ARG A 199 -1.43 -8.62 -21.47
CA ARG A 199 -0.59 -7.74 -20.65
C ARG A 199 -0.90 -6.25 -20.78
N ASN A 200 -1.59 -5.85 -21.85
CA ASN A 200 -1.99 -4.48 -22.11
C ASN A 200 -3.45 -4.18 -21.75
N GLN A 201 -4.17 -5.11 -21.13
CA GLN A 201 -5.56 -4.97 -20.70
C GLN A 201 -5.69 -5.34 -19.22
N VAL A 202 -5.02 -4.57 -18.37
CA VAL A 202 -5.11 -4.70 -16.92
C VAL A 202 -6.04 -3.62 -16.36
N ALA A 203 -6.92 -4.02 -15.45
CA ALA A 203 -7.82 -3.15 -14.69
C ALA A 203 -7.61 -3.33 -13.19
N VAL A 204 -7.87 -2.29 -12.40
CA VAL A 204 -7.96 -2.37 -10.93
C VAL A 204 -9.25 -1.73 -10.44
N SER A 205 -9.85 -2.32 -9.42
CA SER A 205 -11.00 -1.76 -8.73
C SER A 205 -11.02 -2.22 -7.28
N GLY A 206 -11.81 -1.54 -6.45
CA GLY A 206 -12.00 -1.89 -5.05
C GLY A 206 -12.80 -0.82 -4.34
N GLY A 207 -13.36 -1.18 -3.20
CA GLY A 207 -14.11 -0.29 -2.32
C GLY A 207 -13.24 0.26 -1.19
N SER A 208 -13.49 1.49 -0.74
CA SER A 208 -12.90 2.03 0.48
C SER A 208 -11.36 1.96 0.48
N TYR A 209 -10.75 1.03 1.23
CA TYR A 209 -9.30 0.79 1.25
C TYR A 209 -8.75 0.36 -0.12
N GLY A 210 -9.41 -0.59 -0.79
CA GLY A 210 -9.10 -0.99 -2.16
C GLY A 210 -9.42 0.11 -3.19
N GLY A 211 -10.37 1.00 -2.86
CA GLY A 211 -10.65 2.19 -3.66
C GLY A 211 -9.50 3.20 -3.61
N GLY A 212 -8.95 3.46 -2.42
CA GLY A 212 -7.75 4.28 -2.28
C GLY A 212 -6.53 3.70 -2.98
N GLU A 213 -6.31 2.39 -2.87
CA GLU A 213 -5.28 1.72 -3.66
C GLU A 213 -5.51 1.83 -5.17
N SER A 214 -6.74 1.73 -5.65
CA SER A 214 -7.04 1.88 -7.08
C SER A 214 -6.55 3.24 -7.61
N TRP A 215 -6.68 4.32 -6.82
CA TRP A 215 -6.10 5.62 -7.16
C TRP A 215 -4.57 5.63 -7.12
N LEU A 216 -3.95 4.97 -6.13
CA LEU A 216 -2.49 4.87 -6.03
C LEU A 216 -1.89 4.08 -7.21
N GLN A 217 -2.55 3.02 -7.67
CA GLN A 217 -2.16 2.28 -8.87
C GLN A 217 -2.26 3.14 -10.13
N ALA A 218 -3.33 3.92 -10.26
CA ALA A 218 -3.48 4.88 -11.38
C ALA A 218 -2.37 5.94 -11.36
N ALA A 219 -2.06 6.50 -10.18
CA ALA A 219 -0.99 7.47 -10.00
C ALA A 219 0.39 6.88 -10.33
N ALA A 220 0.66 5.63 -9.93
CA ALA A 220 1.88 4.92 -10.27
C ALA A 220 2.00 4.69 -11.79
N GLN A 221 0.93 4.28 -12.45
CA GLN A 221 0.87 4.11 -13.92
C GLN A 221 1.01 5.44 -14.68
N ALA A 222 0.56 6.56 -14.12
CA ALA A 222 0.80 7.88 -14.73
C ALA A 222 2.29 8.29 -14.64
N GLY A 223 3.03 7.77 -13.67
CA GLY A 223 4.47 7.98 -13.52
C GLY A 223 5.36 6.99 -14.31
N SER A 224 4.81 5.88 -14.80
CA SER A 224 5.53 4.83 -15.52
C SER A 224 4.65 4.16 -16.57
N GLU A 225 5.14 3.97 -17.80
CA GLU A 225 4.36 3.33 -18.89
C GLU A 225 3.95 1.88 -18.56
N TYR A 226 4.69 1.17 -17.71
CA TYR A 226 4.36 -0.21 -17.32
C TYR A 226 4.63 -0.44 -15.83
N TRP A 227 3.94 -1.44 -15.27
CA TRP A 227 4.38 -2.18 -14.10
C TRP A 227 5.52 -3.10 -14.55
N SER A 228 6.78 -2.74 -14.25
CA SER A 228 7.95 -3.40 -14.84
C SER A 228 9.16 -3.54 -13.92
N ASP A 229 8.98 -3.40 -12.61
CA ASP A 229 10.10 -3.35 -11.65
C ASP A 229 10.70 -4.72 -11.31
N TRP A 230 10.28 -5.78 -12.00
CA TRP A 230 10.50 -7.17 -11.61
C TRP A 230 11.14 -7.99 -12.74
N PRO A 231 12.48 -8.15 -12.73
CA PRO A 231 13.17 -9.00 -13.70
C PRO A 231 12.58 -10.41 -13.72
N GLY A 232 12.35 -10.95 -14.92
CA GLY A 232 11.77 -12.28 -15.11
C GLY A 232 10.24 -12.35 -15.05
N LEU A 233 9.56 -11.26 -14.69
CA LEU A 233 8.09 -11.18 -14.76
C LEU A 233 7.61 -10.39 -16.00
N PRO A 234 6.43 -10.72 -16.55
CA PRO A 234 5.79 -9.93 -17.59
C PRO A 234 5.58 -8.47 -17.17
N ARG A 235 5.88 -7.54 -18.09
CA ARG A 235 5.49 -6.14 -17.95
C ARG A 235 3.99 -6.02 -18.21
N LEU A 236 3.29 -5.30 -17.35
CA LEU A 236 1.85 -5.08 -17.45
C LEU A 236 1.54 -3.59 -17.63
N ARG A 237 0.45 -3.28 -18.33
CA ARG A 237 -0.03 -1.92 -18.52
C ARG A 237 -1.44 -1.77 -17.99
N LEU A 238 -1.58 -1.03 -16.90
CA LEU A 238 -2.89 -0.65 -16.36
C LEU A 238 -3.60 0.27 -17.36
N GLN A 239 -4.79 -0.13 -17.80
CA GLN A 239 -5.64 0.66 -18.69
C GLN A 239 -6.68 1.47 -17.94
N VAL A 240 -7.23 0.91 -16.86
CA VAL A 240 -8.33 1.52 -16.14
C VAL A 240 -8.23 1.23 -14.64
N ALA A 241 -8.45 2.27 -13.84
CA ALA A 241 -8.74 2.15 -12.43
C ALA A 241 -10.19 2.58 -12.19
N VAL A 242 -10.96 1.78 -11.45
CA VAL A 242 -12.35 2.09 -11.10
C VAL A 242 -12.52 2.08 -9.58
N PRO A 243 -12.16 3.18 -8.89
CA PRO A 243 -12.25 3.27 -7.44
C PRO A 243 -13.70 3.43 -6.95
N LYS A 244 -14.15 2.63 -5.97
CA LYS A 244 -15.48 2.74 -5.36
C LYS A 244 -15.40 3.40 -3.98
N TYR A 245 -16.23 4.44 -3.76
CA TYR A 245 -16.26 5.29 -2.54
C TYR A 245 -14.85 5.48 -1.91
N PRO A 246 -13.91 5.99 -2.70
CA PRO A 246 -12.48 5.89 -2.41
C PRO A 246 -11.99 7.07 -1.57
N TRP A 247 -10.68 7.14 -1.40
CA TRP A 247 -9.95 8.32 -0.97
C TRP A 247 -8.74 8.54 -1.88
N THR A 248 -8.27 9.77 -1.96
CA THR A 248 -7.12 10.18 -2.79
C THR A 248 -5.99 10.71 -1.92
N ASP A 249 -6.37 11.30 -0.78
CA ASP A 249 -5.56 11.66 0.38
C ASP A 249 -6.26 11.09 1.63
N LEU A 250 -5.70 10.01 2.19
CA LEU A 250 -6.28 9.34 3.36
C LEU A 250 -6.20 10.20 4.62
N ALA A 251 -5.12 10.97 4.79
CA ALA A 251 -4.98 11.89 5.92
C ALA A 251 -6.08 12.94 5.87
N TYR A 252 -6.35 13.52 4.69
CA TYR A 252 -7.48 14.45 4.51
C TYR A 252 -8.84 13.79 4.78
N ALA A 253 -9.04 12.57 4.29
CA ALA A 253 -10.30 11.85 4.48
C ALA A 253 -10.61 11.61 5.97
N LEU A 254 -9.58 11.38 6.79
CA LEU A 254 -9.69 11.10 8.23
C LEU A 254 -9.56 12.35 9.11
N MET A 255 -8.86 13.38 8.64
CA MET A 255 -8.61 14.64 9.35
C MET A 255 -8.92 15.84 8.42
N PRO A 256 -10.18 16.05 7.99
CA PRO A 256 -10.51 17.12 7.04
C PRO A 256 -10.41 18.51 7.67
N ASN A 257 -10.57 19.56 6.85
CA ASN A 257 -10.61 20.97 7.27
C ASN A 257 -9.29 21.56 7.77
N GLY A 258 -8.14 20.93 7.45
CA GLY A 258 -6.82 21.49 7.74
C GLY A 258 -6.43 22.65 6.83
N HIS A 259 -6.83 22.56 5.56
CA HIS A 259 -6.56 23.58 4.57
C HIS A 259 -7.75 23.71 3.61
N PRO A 260 -8.28 24.93 3.35
CA PRO A 260 -9.24 25.12 2.27
C PRO A 260 -8.52 24.82 0.95
N GLY A 261 -9.07 24.00 0.05
CA GLY A 261 -8.48 23.86 -1.29
C GLY A 261 -8.24 25.26 -1.88
N GLY A 262 -6.98 25.58 -2.21
CA GLY A 262 -6.49 26.82 -2.82
C GLY A 262 -6.96 28.19 -2.26
N PRO A 263 -6.19 29.28 -2.44
CA PRO A 263 -6.79 30.61 -2.36
C PRO A 263 -7.82 30.75 -3.48
N SER A 264 -9.05 31.10 -3.12
CA SER A 264 -10.01 31.59 -4.11
C SER A 264 -9.42 32.84 -4.76
N GLN A 265 -9.34 32.90 -6.09
CA GLN A 265 -9.11 34.16 -6.77
C GLN A 265 -10.36 35.05 -6.82
N ALA A 266 -11.47 34.59 -6.24
CA ALA A 266 -12.70 35.37 -6.15
C ALA A 266 -12.65 36.35 -4.97
N PRO A 267 -13.20 37.57 -5.14
CA PRO A 267 -13.45 38.49 -4.03
C PRO A 267 -14.33 37.87 -2.93
N ALA A 268 -14.23 38.40 -1.71
CA ALA A 268 -15.10 37.98 -0.60
C ALA A 268 -16.58 38.18 -0.98
N GLY A 269 -17.39 37.13 -0.84
CA GLY A 269 -18.81 37.14 -1.20
C GLY A 269 -19.12 36.69 -2.64
N GLU A 270 -18.10 36.41 -3.46
CA GLU A 270 -18.28 35.79 -4.77
C GLU A 270 -18.04 34.27 -4.75
N PRO A 271 -18.61 33.50 -5.70
CA PRO A 271 -18.33 32.09 -5.86
C PRO A 271 -16.83 31.80 -5.99
N TYR A 272 -16.36 30.73 -5.36
CA TYR A 272 -14.94 30.33 -5.37
C TYR A 272 -14.36 30.26 -6.78
N ARG A 273 -13.21 30.91 -7.01
CA ARG A 273 -12.43 30.88 -8.26
C ARG A 273 -10.98 30.47 -8.01
N GLY A 274 -10.75 29.36 -7.33
CA GLY A 274 -9.41 28.77 -7.23
C GLY A 274 -9.23 27.63 -8.22
N SER A 275 -7.99 27.38 -8.61
CA SER A 275 -7.60 26.26 -9.48
C SER A 275 -7.50 24.93 -8.72
N ASP A 276 -7.49 24.96 -7.39
CA ASP A 276 -7.46 23.77 -6.55
C ASP A 276 -8.82 23.57 -5.88
N LEU A 277 -9.71 22.87 -6.58
CA LEU A 277 -11.03 22.49 -6.06
C LEU A 277 -10.94 21.35 -5.04
N TYR A 278 -9.76 20.71 -4.94
CA TYR A 278 -9.53 19.59 -4.04
C TYR A 278 -8.89 20.10 -2.76
N SER A 279 -9.54 19.78 -1.64
CA SER A 279 -8.96 19.98 -0.32
C SER A 279 -8.10 18.78 0.03
N SER A 280 -6.97 19.03 0.68
CA SER A 280 -5.99 18.02 1.08
C SER A 280 -5.52 18.32 2.50
N ALA A 281 -4.85 17.37 3.17
CA ALA A 281 -4.35 17.59 4.52
C ALA A 281 -3.21 18.64 4.56
N GLN A 282 -2.70 19.05 3.39
CA GLN A 282 -1.44 19.76 3.26
C GLN A 282 -1.49 20.97 2.31
N GLY A 283 -2.55 21.17 1.55
CA GLY A 283 -2.83 22.39 0.79
C GLY A 283 -2.24 22.53 -0.61
N ALA A 284 -1.20 21.75 -0.98
CA ALA A 284 -0.67 21.71 -2.35
C ALA A 284 0.11 20.41 -2.63
N PRO A 285 -0.01 19.80 -3.82
CA PRO A 285 0.62 18.50 -4.13
C PRO A 285 2.13 18.56 -4.34
N ASP A 286 2.72 19.74 -4.50
CA ASP A 286 4.16 19.97 -4.61
C ASP A 286 4.82 20.36 -3.29
N THR A 287 4.07 20.34 -2.18
CA THR A 287 4.62 20.64 -0.85
C THR A 287 4.28 19.50 0.14
N PRO A 288 5.17 19.23 1.11
CA PRO A 288 4.87 18.29 2.20
C PRO A 288 3.95 18.89 3.28
N GLY A 289 3.27 20.01 3.01
CA GLY A 289 2.27 20.60 3.90
C GLY A 289 2.76 21.22 5.19
N VAL A 290 4.08 21.27 5.41
CA VAL A 290 4.68 21.86 6.62
C VAL A 290 4.20 23.30 6.78
N GLY A 291 3.68 23.66 7.96
CA GLY A 291 3.13 24.99 8.23
C GLY A 291 1.63 25.14 8.03
N ASN A 292 0.98 24.17 7.35
CA ASN A 292 -0.46 24.16 7.14
C ASN A 292 -1.17 23.34 8.23
N PRO A 293 -2.34 23.74 8.73
CA PRO A 293 -3.08 22.92 9.68
C PRO A 293 -3.44 21.55 9.06
N ILE A 294 -3.39 20.46 9.84
CA ILE A 294 -3.71 19.09 9.36
C ILE A 294 -5.21 18.91 9.20
N GLY A 295 -5.99 19.46 10.14
CA GLY A 295 -7.45 19.36 10.16
C GLY A 295 -7.97 18.74 11.44
N VAL A 296 -9.28 18.49 11.45
CA VAL A 296 -10.02 17.98 12.60
C VAL A 296 -10.20 16.48 12.46
N THR A 297 -9.66 15.75 13.42
CA THR A 297 -9.70 14.29 13.49
C THR A 297 -11.12 13.74 13.58
N LYS A 298 -11.45 12.80 12.70
CA LYS A 298 -12.62 11.91 12.86
C LYS A 298 -12.27 10.76 13.81
N THR A 299 -12.20 11.04 15.10
CA THR A 299 -11.74 10.07 16.12
C THR A 299 -12.49 8.74 16.08
N SER A 300 -13.81 8.76 15.86
CA SER A 300 -14.62 7.55 15.71
C SER A 300 -14.20 6.68 14.52
N TYR A 301 -13.80 7.28 13.39
CA TYR A 301 -13.30 6.55 12.23
C TYR A 301 -11.88 6.04 12.44
N ILE A 302 -10.96 6.88 12.92
CA ILE A 302 -9.56 6.49 13.12
C ILE A 302 -9.45 5.37 14.17
N GLY A 303 -10.06 5.56 15.34
CA GLY A 303 -10.04 4.55 16.40
C GLY A 303 -10.77 3.26 15.99
N GLY A 304 -11.87 3.37 15.25
CA GLY A 304 -12.60 2.22 14.69
C GLY A 304 -11.77 1.44 13.67
N LEU A 305 -11.14 2.13 12.72
CA LEU A 305 -10.26 1.50 11.71
C LEU A 305 -9.04 0.86 12.36
N TYR A 306 -8.38 1.54 13.31
CA TYR A 306 -7.24 0.95 14.01
C TYR A 306 -7.65 -0.30 14.79
N SER A 307 -8.77 -0.25 15.53
CA SER A 307 -9.29 -1.42 16.24
C SER A 307 -9.60 -2.58 15.29
N LEU A 308 -10.21 -2.30 14.13
CA LEU A 308 -10.50 -3.29 13.10
C LEU A 308 -9.21 -3.89 12.50
N GLY A 309 -8.19 -3.06 12.25
CA GLY A 309 -6.90 -3.49 11.73
C GLY A 309 -6.13 -4.37 12.70
N THR A 310 -6.21 -4.09 14.00
CA THR A 310 -5.64 -4.94 15.05
C THR A 310 -6.43 -6.25 15.21
N ALA A 311 -7.76 -6.21 15.08
CA ALA A 311 -8.60 -7.41 15.18
C ALA A 311 -8.36 -8.37 14.01
N ASN A 312 -8.28 -7.83 12.78
CA ASN A 312 -8.18 -8.61 11.55
C ASN A 312 -6.79 -8.58 10.94
N GLY A 313 -5.76 -8.20 11.69
CA GLY A 313 -4.42 -8.02 11.15
C GLY A 313 -3.37 -7.64 12.18
N VAL A 314 -2.30 -7.01 11.70
CA VAL A 314 -1.18 -6.49 12.50
C VAL A 314 -0.57 -5.28 11.80
N PHE A 315 -0.58 -4.12 12.46
CA PHE A 315 0.06 -2.91 11.94
C PHE A 315 1.58 -3.02 11.95
N ASP A 316 2.22 -2.32 11.02
CA ASP A 316 3.65 -2.07 11.11
C ASP A 316 3.95 -1.14 12.28
N GLU A 317 5.06 -1.38 12.98
CA GLU A 317 5.46 -0.55 14.12
C GLU A 317 6.88 -0.01 13.94
N GLY A 318 7.23 0.33 12.69
CA GLY A 318 8.49 0.99 12.35
C GLY A 318 9.52 0.11 11.63
N SER A 319 9.07 -0.79 10.77
CA SER A 319 9.96 -1.53 9.88
C SER A 319 10.70 -0.58 8.94
N LEU A 320 11.99 -0.82 8.74
CA LEU A 320 12.86 0.04 7.91
C LEU A 320 12.89 -0.35 6.43
N SER A 321 12.36 -1.52 6.07
CA SER A 321 12.34 -2.03 4.70
C SER A 321 11.00 -2.70 4.38
N PRO A 322 10.61 -2.79 3.09
CA PRO A 322 11.30 -2.24 1.91
C PRO A 322 11.01 -0.74 1.64
N GLN A 323 10.28 -0.05 2.51
CA GLN A 323 9.90 1.35 2.32
C GLN A 323 11.06 2.34 2.46
N SER A 324 10.99 3.46 1.72
CA SER A 324 12.05 4.48 1.69
C SER A 324 11.85 5.66 2.65
N ASN A 325 10.66 5.84 3.22
CA ASN A 325 10.35 6.93 4.17
C ASN A 325 10.81 6.70 5.61
N GLY A 326 11.52 5.61 5.89
CA GLY A 326 11.86 5.22 7.25
C GLY A 326 10.66 4.66 8.02
N PRO A 327 10.73 4.57 9.36
CA PRO A 327 9.75 3.83 10.15
C PRO A 327 8.36 4.51 10.19
N GLU A 328 7.30 3.71 10.18
CA GLU A 328 5.90 4.15 10.35
C GLU A 328 5.28 3.51 11.60
N PRO A 329 5.49 4.09 12.80
CA PRO A 329 4.96 3.53 14.04
C PRO A 329 3.48 3.89 14.24
N PHE A 330 2.57 3.13 13.61
CA PHE A 330 1.13 3.45 13.58
C PHE A 330 0.52 3.58 14.99
N THR A 331 0.96 2.78 15.98
CA THR A 331 0.49 2.92 17.36
C THR A 331 0.90 4.27 17.99
N ALA A 332 2.15 4.70 17.77
CA ALA A 332 2.64 5.97 18.29
C ALA A 332 1.95 7.17 17.60
N TRP A 333 1.68 7.06 16.31
CA TRP A 333 0.92 8.04 15.54
C TRP A 333 -0.52 8.16 16.04
N LEU A 334 -1.21 7.04 16.27
CA LEU A 334 -2.56 7.06 16.84
C LEU A 334 -2.57 7.75 18.21
N ALA A 335 -1.68 7.33 19.12
CA ALA A 335 -1.59 7.91 20.45
C ALA A 335 -1.37 9.43 20.40
N ARG A 336 -0.58 9.90 19.43
CA ARG A 336 -0.38 11.34 19.23
C ARG A 336 -1.62 12.04 18.69
N VAL A 337 -2.30 11.46 17.70
CA VAL A 337 -3.53 12.02 17.14
C VAL A 337 -4.63 12.12 18.22
N ASP A 338 -4.77 11.07 19.04
CA ASP A 338 -5.74 10.98 20.14
C ASP A 338 -5.44 11.93 21.31
N ALA A 339 -4.19 12.32 21.52
CA ALA A 339 -3.83 13.38 22.46
C ALA A 339 -4.43 14.75 22.06
N GLY A 340 -4.90 14.88 20.82
CA GLY A 340 -5.61 16.04 20.32
C GLY A 340 -4.69 17.21 19.94
N GLU A 341 -5.33 18.28 19.48
CA GLU A 341 -4.68 19.55 19.17
C GLU A 341 -4.15 20.26 20.43
N PRO A 342 -3.10 21.09 20.32
CA PRO A 342 -2.45 21.51 19.08
C PRO A 342 -1.46 20.46 18.53
N TYR A 343 -1.49 20.25 17.21
CA TYR A 343 -0.51 19.40 16.48
C TYR A 343 0.80 20.10 16.15
N SER A 344 0.86 21.41 16.40
CA SER A 344 2.01 22.26 16.08
C SER A 344 2.46 23.10 17.27
N ALA A 345 3.75 23.35 17.35
CA ALA A 345 4.35 24.36 18.23
C ALA A 345 4.05 25.80 17.73
N PRO A 346 4.32 26.85 18.55
CA PRO A 346 4.28 28.23 18.09
C PRO A 346 5.08 28.42 16.80
N GLY A 347 4.46 29.06 15.79
CA GLY A 347 5.02 29.17 14.44
C GLY A 347 4.51 28.13 13.43
N ARG A 348 3.51 27.32 13.79
CA ARG A 348 2.87 26.28 12.94
C ARG A 348 3.83 25.18 12.46
N VAL A 349 4.92 24.96 13.19
CA VAL A 349 5.79 23.81 12.96
C VAL A 349 5.13 22.62 13.66
N ASP A 350 4.80 21.58 12.91
CA ASP A 350 4.27 20.35 13.51
C ASP A 350 5.26 19.82 14.55
N ASP A 351 4.74 19.21 15.61
CA ASP A 351 5.62 18.42 16.45
C ASP A 351 6.23 17.26 15.64
N PRO A 352 7.36 16.68 16.08
CA PRO A 352 8.08 15.69 15.29
C PRO A 352 7.24 14.47 14.86
N ILE A 353 6.28 14.04 15.68
CA ILE A 353 5.43 12.87 15.37
C ILE A 353 4.42 13.25 14.30
N MET A 354 3.76 14.40 14.45
CA MET A 354 2.81 14.88 13.44
C MET A 354 3.49 15.25 12.13
N GLY A 355 4.72 15.78 12.18
CA GLY A 355 5.53 16.03 10.99
C GLY A 355 5.92 14.75 10.25
N GLN A 356 6.26 13.69 10.99
CA GLN A 356 6.53 12.37 10.41
C GLN A 356 5.28 11.78 9.74
N LEU A 357 4.14 11.77 10.45
CA LEU A 357 2.86 11.29 9.94
C LEU A 357 2.47 12.05 8.66
N ARG A 358 2.58 13.38 8.68
CA ARG A 358 2.31 14.24 7.53
C ARG A 358 3.17 13.84 6.32
N ALA A 359 4.48 13.79 6.52
CA ALA A 359 5.41 13.45 5.44
C ALA A 359 5.11 12.08 4.84
N ALA A 360 4.84 11.07 5.68
CA ALA A 360 4.48 9.74 5.24
C ALA A 360 3.19 9.75 4.41
N PHE A 361 2.08 10.25 4.97
CA PHE A 361 0.76 10.17 4.32
C PHE A 361 0.68 10.95 3.01
N SER A 362 1.46 12.02 2.84
CA SER A 362 1.57 12.67 1.53
C SER A 362 2.46 11.93 0.56
N GLY A 363 3.69 11.61 0.96
CA GLY A 363 4.67 11.10 0.03
C GLY A 363 4.41 9.64 -0.38
N TRP A 364 3.81 8.84 0.51
CA TRP A 364 3.78 7.38 0.36
C TRP A 364 2.38 6.76 0.41
N HIS A 365 1.40 7.39 1.05
CA HIS A 365 0.05 6.81 1.17
C HIS A 365 -1.03 7.59 0.41
N SER A 366 -0.67 8.63 -0.34
CA SER A 366 -1.64 9.45 -1.06
C SER A 366 -1.31 9.51 -2.53
N ALA A 367 -2.34 9.23 -3.34
CA ALA A 367 -2.27 9.40 -4.78
C ALA A 367 -2.24 10.89 -5.15
N TYR A 368 -2.92 11.76 -4.40
CA TYR A 368 -3.05 13.20 -4.69
C TYR A 368 -1.71 13.92 -4.86
N TYR A 369 -0.68 13.57 -4.08
CA TYR A 369 0.65 14.19 -4.14
C TYR A 369 1.60 13.51 -5.12
N GLN A 370 1.16 12.46 -5.83
CA GLN A 370 2.03 11.79 -6.78
C GLN A 370 2.15 12.59 -8.07
N PRO A 371 3.36 12.72 -8.64
CA PRO A 371 3.64 13.61 -9.77
C PRO A 371 2.81 13.30 -11.02
N GLY A 372 2.37 12.05 -11.19
CA GLY A 372 1.56 11.61 -12.33
C GLY A 372 0.13 12.17 -12.37
N TRP A 373 -0.44 12.62 -11.24
CA TRP A 373 -1.84 13.11 -11.22
C TRP A 373 -2.01 14.39 -12.05
N ARG A 374 -1.02 15.28 -12.04
CA ARG A 374 -1.10 16.59 -12.72
C ARG A 374 -0.71 16.55 -14.20
N ILE A 375 -0.11 15.48 -14.68
CA ILE A 375 0.33 15.40 -16.08
C ILE A 375 -0.81 14.81 -16.91
N GLY A 376 -1.91 15.55 -17.00
CA GLY A 376 -2.70 15.55 -18.22
C GLY A 376 -1.87 16.20 -19.32
N ARG A 377 -1.08 15.41 -20.04
CA ARG A 377 -0.55 15.78 -21.35
C ARG A 377 -0.90 14.71 -22.36
#